data_AF-A0A7S3LJK4-F1
#
_entry.id   AF-A0A7S3LJK4-F1
#
_cell.length_a   1.000
_cell.length_b   1.000
_cell.length_c   1.000
_cell.angle_alpha   90.00
_cell.angle_beta   90.00
_cell.angle_gamma   90.00
#
_symmetry.space_group_name_H-M   'P 1'
#
loop_
_entity.id
_entity.type
_entity.pdbx_description
1 polymer ?
#
loop_
_entity_poly.entity_id
_entity_poly.type
_entity_poly.pdbx_seq_one_letter_code
_entity_poly.pdbx_strand_id
1 'polypeptide(L)'
;MKPGRHRRQAIAGPVLAKHQRKFIIHDVLLPVRNREKNRDARIQYSNGTKYFGETFRNKPHGYGVKMYANKDEYEGEWKFGLRHGTGVYQHTKKDKTYTGEWSSNKRDGTGSLIRRRLGNEMGIVGRWVDDRLHGKGTKSYVDGTIVLGVWENGELVRIVENTSPMCKFNGCIRPTDDSREFLQAGPEIIKEIVNTVEINEEND
;
A
#
# COMPACT_ATOMS: atom_id res chain seq x y z
N MET A 1 -48.54 -25.35 45.99
CA MET A 1 -48.01 -24.09 45.42
C MET A 1 -46.62 -24.36 44.85
N LYS A 2 -46.44 -24.26 43.53
CA LYS A 2 -45.15 -24.46 42.84
C LYS A 2 -44.53 -23.09 42.52
N PRO A 3 -43.22 -22.85 42.73
CA PRO A 3 -42.55 -21.70 42.12
C PRO A 3 -42.17 -22.00 40.66
N GLY A 4 -42.50 -21.06 39.78
CA GLY A 4 -42.39 -21.17 38.33
C GLY A 4 -40.97 -21.02 37.80
N ARG A 5 -40.64 -21.86 36.81
CA ARG A 5 -39.48 -21.70 35.92
C ARG A 5 -39.75 -20.54 34.96
N HIS A 6 -38.95 -19.48 35.04
CA HIS A 6 -38.82 -18.53 33.93
C HIS A 6 -37.50 -18.77 33.22
N ARG A 7 -37.60 -19.38 32.02
CA ARG A 7 -36.57 -19.31 30.97
C ARG A 7 -36.41 -17.84 30.57
N ARG A 8 -35.21 -17.28 30.67
CA ARG A 8 -34.84 -16.09 29.89
C ARG A 8 -33.98 -16.53 28.72
N GLN A 9 -34.46 -16.20 27.53
CA GLN A 9 -33.85 -16.45 26.24
C GLN A 9 -32.58 -15.60 26.09
N ALA A 10 -31.56 -16.19 25.48
CA ALA A 10 -30.39 -15.50 24.95
C ALA A 10 -30.76 -14.77 23.66
N ILE A 11 -30.36 -13.51 23.50
CA ILE A 11 -30.29 -12.87 22.18
C ILE A 11 -29.18 -11.80 22.14
N ALA A 12 -28.32 -11.94 21.13
CA ALA A 12 -27.40 -10.97 20.51
C ALA A 12 -26.41 -10.25 21.45
N GLY A 13 -25.11 -10.57 21.47
CA GLY A 13 -24.18 -10.71 20.33
C GLY A 13 -23.15 -9.57 20.46
N PRO A 14 -21.84 -9.82 20.57
CA PRO A 14 -20.87 -8.74 20.72
C PRO A 14 -20.94 -7.81 19.51
N VAL A 15 -21.11 -6.52 19.78
CA VAL A 15 -20.92 -5.43 18.82
C VAL A 15 -19.62 -5.71 18.09
N LEU A 16 -19.70 -5.94 16.77
CA LEU A 16 -18.52 -6.07 15.92
C LEU A 16 -17.66 -4.83 16.15
N ALA A 17 -16.59 -5.01 16.92
CA ALA A 17 -15.46 -4.12 16.90
C ALA A 17 -14.99 -4.14 15.44
N LYS A 18 -15.34 -3.07 14.70
CA LYS A 18 -14.77 -2.77 13.39
C LYS A 18 -13.28 -2.81 13.61
N HIS A 19 -12.65 -3.89 13.16
CA HIS A 19 -11.21 -4.00 13.14
C HIS A 19 -10.75 -2.92 12.16
N GLN A 20 -10.46 -1.73 12.69
CA GLN A 20 -9.42 -0.90 12.12
C GLN A 20 -8.15 -1.73 12.26
N ARG A 21 -7.89 -2.61 11.28
CA ARG A 21 -6.58 -3.22 11.13
C ARG A 21 -5.64 -2.06 10.87
N LYS A 22 -4.91 -1.63 11.90
CA LYS A 22 -3.67 -0.88 11.74
C LYS A 22 -2.86 -1.64 10.69
N PHE A 23 -2.74 -1.07 9.50
CA PHE A 23 -1.91 -1.61 8.43
C PHE A 23 -0.45 -1.41 8.84
N ILE A 24 0.03 -2.24 9.77
CA ILE A 24 1.44 -2.28 10.10
C ILE A 24 2.16 -2.80 8.85
N ILE A 25 3.14 -2.02 8.36
CA ILE A 25 3.94 -2.25 7.13
C ILE A 25 4.52 -3.68 7.02
N HIS A 26 4.59 -4.42 8.12
CA HIS A 26 4.91 -5.85 8.09
C HIS A 26 4.00 -6.66 7.14
N ASP A 27 2.73 -6.26 6.96
CA ASP A 27 1.79 -6.95 6.08
C ASP A 27 1.97 -6.60 4.59
N VAL A 28 2.86 -5.65 4.23
CA VAL A 28 3.09 -5.21 2.84
C VAL A 28 4.19 -6.03 2.14
N LEU A 29 4.94 -6.87 2.86
CA LEU A 29 6.06 -7.64 2.28
C LEU A 29 5.90 -9.17 2.29
N LEU A 30 4.83 -9.70 2.86
CA LEU A 30 4.40 -11.04 2.51
C LEU A 30 3.38 -10.89 1.39
N PRO A 31 3.70 -11.23 0.13
CA PRO A 31 2.66 -11.28 -0.86
C PRO A 31 1.59 -12.22 -0.32
N VAL A 32 0.31 -11.88 -0.50
CA VAL A 32 -0.81 -12.81 -0.41
C VAL A 32 -0.64 -13.85 -1.54
N ARG A 33 0.47 -14.57 -1.49
CA ARG A 33 0.79 -15.67 -2.37
C ARG A 33 -0.13 -16.78 -1.88
N ASN A 34 -1.04 -17.12 -2.77
CA ASN A 34 -1.33 -18.51 -3.09
C ASN A 34 -2.57 -19.16 -2.46
N ARG A 35 -3.62 -18.42 -2.09
CA ARG A 35 -4.90 -19.08 -1.72
C ARG A 35 -5.93 -19.19 -2.84
N GLU A 36 -5.94 -18.30 -3.84
CA GLU A 36 -6.96 -18.34 -4.92
C GLU A 36 -6.43 -18.69 -6.32
N LYS A 37 -5.11 -18.71 -6.53
CA LYS A 37 -4.49 -19.00 -7.85
C LYS A 37 -4.66 -20.45 -8.33
N ASN A 38 -5.10 -21.36 -7.44
CA ASN A 38 -5.37 -22.77 -7.74
C ASN A 38 -6.82 -23.05 -8.18
N ARG A 39 -7.65 -22.03 -8.38
CA ARG A 39 -9.01 -22.17 -8.92
C ARG A 39 -9.08 -21.64 -10.34
N ASP A 40 -10.08 -22.09 -11.12
CA ASP A 40 -10.34 -21.54 -12.44
C ASP A 40 -10.68 -20.04 -12.36
N ALA A 41 -10.18 -19.29 -13.33
CA ALA A 41 -10.45 -17.86 -13.43
C ALA A 41 -11.94 -17.61 -13.68
N ARG A 42 -12.54 -16.70 -12.89
CA ARG A 42 -13.93 -16.27 -13.05
C ARG A 42 -14.16 -15.52 -14.36
N ILE A 43 -13.17 -14.75 -14.80
CA ILE A 43 -13.17 -14.09 -16.11
C ILE A 43 -11.83 -14.34 -16.78
N GLN A 44 -11.88 -14.81 -18.02
CA GLN A 44 -10.73 -15.01 -18.89
C GLN A 44 -10.86 -14.08 -20.08
N TYR A 45 -9.85 -13.24 -20.30
CA TYR A 45 -9.81 -12.31 -21.41
C TYR A 45 -8.99 -12.93 -22.56
N SER A 46 -9.34 -12.60 -23.80
CA SER A 46 -8.65 -13.11 -24.99
C SER A 46 -7.15 -12.81 -25.03
N ASN A 47 -6.70 -11.75 -24.38
CA ASN A 47 -5.29 -11.38 -24.29
C ASN A 47 -4.48 -12.18 -23.25
N GLY A 48 -5.09 -13.16 -22.58
CA GLY A 48 -4.46 -13.96 -21.53
C GLY A 48 -4.54 -13.38 -20.12
N THR A 49 -5.16 -12.20 -19.95
CA THR A 49 -5.49 -11.65 -18.64
C THR A 49 -6.51 -12.56 -17.95
N LYS A 50 -6.35 -12.76 -16.65
CA LYS A 50 -7.24 -13.58 -15.82
C LYS A 50 -7.70 -12.79 -14.61
N TYR A 51 -8.94 -13.02 -14.21
CA TYR A 51 -9.50 -12.45 -13.01
C TYR A 51 -10.09 -13.55 -12.12
N PHE A 52 -9.80 -13.43 -10.83
CA PHE A 52 -10.23 -14.31 -9.75
C PHE A 52 -10.90 -13.43 -8.70
N GLY A 53 -12.06 -13.86 -8.19
CA GLY A 53 -12.79 -13.11 -7.17
C GLY A 53 -14.23 -12.85 -7.56
N GLU A 54 -14.82 -11.85 -6.90
CA GLU A 54 -16.24 -11.52 -7.01
C GLU A 54 -16.57 -10.81 -8.33
N THR A 55 -17.79 -11.03 -8.84
CA THR A 55 -18.23 -10.48 -10.12
C THR A 55 -19.67 -10.00 -10.04
N PHE A 56 -19.98 -8.91 -10.72
CA PHE A 56 -21.34 -8.41 -10.90
C PHE A 56 -21.58 -8.09 -12.38
N ARG A 57 -22.63 -8.67 -12.98
CA ARG A 57 -22.96 -8.51 -14.41
C ARG A 57 -21.75 -8.75 -15.34
N ASN A 58 -21.05 -9.86 -15.15
CA ASN A 58 -19.85 -10.26 -15.91
C ASN A 58 -18.69 -9.25 -15.85
N LYS A 59 -18.65 -8.41 -14.82
CA LYS A 59 -17.54 -7.48 -14.55
C LYS A 59 -16.96 -7.74 -13.16
N PRO A 60 -15.65 -7.52 -12.94
CA PRO A 60 -15.06 -7.49 -11.60
C PRO A 60 -15.82 -6.56 -10.65
N HIS A 61 -16.17 -7.03 -9.47
CA HIS A 61 -16.88 -6.26 -8.44
C HIS A 61 -16.63 -6.91 -7.08
N GLY A 62 -16.52 -6.15 -5.99
CA GLY A 62 -16.13 -6.71 -4.69
C GLY A 62 -14.61 -6.93 -4.62
N TYR A 63 -14.14 -7.93 -3.88
CA TYR A 63 -12.72 -8.23 -3.80
C TYR A 63 -12.28 -9.20 -4.90
N GLY A 64 -11.07 -9.00 -5.44
CA GLY A 64 -10.49 -9.93 -6.39
C GLY A 64 -9.08 -9.60 -6.86
N VAL A 65 -8.50 -10.58 -7.54
CA VAL A 65 -7.16 -10.54 -8.12
C VAL A 65 -7.25 -10.55 -9.63
N LYS A 66 -6.65 -9.55 -10.28
CA LYS A 66 -6.47 -9.51 -11.74
C LYS A 66 -5.01 -9.69 -12.08
N MET A 67 -4.72 -10.77 -12.79
CA MET A 67 -3.41 -11.07 -13.36
C MET A 67 -3.40 -10.63 -14.82
N TYR A 68 -2.62 -9.61 -15.13
CA TYR A 68 -2.53 -9.06 -16.48
C TYR A 68 -1.60 -9.89 -17.35
N ALA A 69 -1.84 -9.88 -18.67
CA ALA A 69 -1.00 -10.57 -19.65
C ALA A 69 0.48 -10.12 -19.62
N ASN A 70 0.73 -8.87 -19.23
CA ASN A 70 2.06 -8.31 -19.06
C ASN A 70 2.76 -8.74 -17.74
N LYS A 71 2.14 -9.66 -16.99
CA LYS A 71 2.53 -10.17 -15.67
C LYS A 71 2.31 -9.21 -14.49
N ASP A 72 1.85 -7.99 -14.74
CA ASP A 72 1.42 -7.12 -13.66
C ASP A 72 0.23 -7.76 -12.91
N GLU A 73 0.04 -7.37 -11.66
CA GLU A 73 -0.99 -7.93 -10.80
C GLU A 73 -1.68 -6.80 -10.02
N TYR A 74 -3.00 -6.86 -9.94
CA TYR A 74 -3.78 -6.07 -8.98
C TYR A 74 -4.53 -7.02 -8.06
N GLU A 75 -4.48 -6.75 -6.77
CA GLU A 75 -5.27 -7.42 -5.75
C GLU A 75 -5.94 -6.34 -4.91
N GLY A 76 -7.26 -6.42 -4.76
CA GLY A 76 -8.00 -5.44 -3.97
C GLY A 76 -9.46 -5.35 -4.36
N GLU A 77 -10.06 -4.22 -4.02
CA GLU A 77 -11.47 -3.96 -4.28
C GLU A 77 -11.70 -3.52 -5.74
N TRP A 78 -12.88 -3.87 -6.24
CA TRP A 78 -13.35 -3.64 -7.60
C TRP A 78 -14.76 -3.10 -7.58
N LYS A 79 -15.05 -2.16 -8.48
CA LYS A 79 -16.39 -1.64 -8.71
C LYS A 79 -16.64 -1.54 -10.21
N PHE A 80 -17.56 -2.37 -10.71
CA PHE A 80 -17.99 -2.40 -12.11
C PHE A 80 -16.84 -2.53 -13.14
N GLY A 81 -15.83 -3.33 -12.80
CA GLY A 81 -14.66 -3.59 -13.64
C GLY A 81 -13.50 -2.61 -13.48
N LEU A 82 -13.63 -1.63 -12.58
CA LEU A 82 -12.59 -0.67 -12.24
C LEU A 82 -12.03 -0.98 -10.86
N ARG A 83 -10.71 -0.80 -10.68
CA ARG A 83 -10.07 -0.81 -9.36
C ARG A 83 -10.69 0.31 -8.51
N HIS A 84 -11.04 -0.02 -7.29
CA HIS A 84 -11.67 0.89 -6.34
C HIS A 84 -11.27 0.53 -4.92
N GLY A 85 -11.59 1.36 -3.93
CA GLY A 85 -11.32 1.07 -2.52
C GLY A 85 -9.83 0.85 -2.25
N THR A 86 -9.51 -0.12 -1.41
CA THR A 86 -8.13 -0.46 -1.07
C THR A 86 -7.58 -1.55 -1.99
N GLY A 87 -6.30 -1.46 -2.35
CA GLY A 87 -5.66 -2.48 -3.18
C GLY A 87 -4.16 -2.30 -3.39
N VAL A 88 -3.54 -3.39 -3.85
CA VAL A 88 -2.13 -3.50 -4.16
C VAL A 88 -1.96 -3.73 -5.66
N TYR A 89 -1.17 -2.87 -6.32
CA TYR A 89 -0.77 -3.03 -7.71
C TYR A 89 0.73 -3.29 -7.82
N GLN A 90 1.09 -4.42 -8.41
CA GLN A 90 2.48 -4.81 -8.67
C GLN A 90 2.78 -4.63 -10.16
N HIS A 91 3.70 -3.72 -10.46
CA HIS A 91 4.22 -3.52 -11.79
C HIS A 91 5.51 -4.30 -11.99
N THR A 92 5.43 -5.46 -12.64
CA THR A 92 6.52 -6.42 -12.75
C THR A 92 7.72 -5.85 -13.50
N LYS A 93 7.50 -5.22 -14.66
CA LYS A 93 8.60 -4.69 -15.48
C LYS A 93 9.36 -3.55 -14.82
N LYS A 94 8.66 -2.69 -14.06
CA LYS A 94 9.28 -1.53 -13.39
C LYS A 94 9.75 -1.83 -11.96
N ASP A 95 9.43 -3.03 -11.46
CA ASP A 95 9.63 -3.46 -10.08
C ASP A 95 9.13 -2.41 -9.07
N LYS A 96 7.92 -1.92 -9.33
CA LYS A 96 7.21 -0.95 -8.49
C LYS A 96 5.95 -1.60 -7.93
N THR A 97 5.67 -1.35 -6.65
CA THR A 97 4.44 -1.79 -5.99
C THR A 97 3.76 -0.57 -5.41
N TYR A 98 2.48 -0.37 -5.74
CA TYR A 98 1.63 0.59 -5.06
C TYR A 98 0.70 -0.15 -4.10
N THR A 99 0.55 0.36 -2.89
CA THR A 99 -0.42 -0.09 -1.88
C THR A 99 -1.17 1.13 -1.39
N GLY A 100 -2.49 1.13 -1.52
CA GLY A 100 -3.29 2.26 -1.05
C GLY A 100 -4.68 2.29 -1.65
N GLU A 101 -5.25 3.48 -1.65
CA GLU A 101 -6.60 3.75 -2.11
C GLU A 101 -6.66 3.96 -3.64
N TRP A 102 -7.78 3.55 -4.21
CA TRP A 102 -8.09 3.55 -5.63
C TRP A 102 -9.49 4.10 -5.88
N SER A 103 -9.62 4.92 -6.93
CA SER A 103 -10.90 5.37 -7.46
C SER A 103 -10.91 5.27 -8.96
N SER A 104 -11.86 4.51 -9.51
CA SER A 104 -12.08 4.39 -10.96
C SER A 104 -10.78 4.13 -11.75
N ASN A 105 -10.02 3.10 -11.35
CA ASN A 105 -8.71 2.72 -11.90
C ASN A 105 -7.52 3.65 -11.62
N LYS A 106 -7.69 4.75 -10.89
CA LYS A 106 -6.61 5.66 -10.53
C LYS A 106 -6.29 5.56 -9.05
N ARG A 107 -5.05 5.86 -8.68
CA ARG A 107 -4.68 6.06 -7.27
C ARG A 107 -5.30 7.35 -6.78
N ASP A 108 -6.07 7.26 -5.71
CA ASP A 108 -6.86 8.36 -5.18
C ASP A 108 -7.12 8.11 -3.69
N GLY A 109 -6.64 8.99 -2.82
CA GLY A 109 -6.57 8.79 -1.37
C GLY A 109 -5.15 8.52 -0.88
N THR A 110 -5.00 7.87 0.27
CA THR A 110 -3.69 7.60 0.88
C THR A 110 -3.03 6.36 0.27
N GLY A 111 -1.70 6.38 0.14
CA GLY A 111 -0.98 5.23 -0.38
C GLY A 111 0.53 5.36 -0.39
N SER A 112 1.19 4.22 -0.55
CA SER A 112 2.63 4.09 -0.70
C SER A 112 2.98 3.48 -2.07
N LEU A 113 4.01 4.02 -2.70
CA LEU A 113 4.62 3.49 -3.91
C LEU A 113 6.06 3.11 -3.58
N ILE A 114 6.37 1.82 -3.59
CA ILE A 114 7.70 1.29 -3.30
C ILE A 114 8.34 0.79 -4.58
N ARG A 115 9.64 1.01 -4.70
CA ARG A 115 10.50 0.50 -5.76
C ARG A 115 11.60 -0.34 -5.15
N ARG A 116 11.74 -1.60 -5.57
CA ARG A 116 12.63 -2.54 -4.87
C ARG A 116 14.05 -2.61 -5.42
N ARG A 117 14.25 -2.63 -6.74
CA ARG A 117 15.59 -2.92 -7.32
C ARG A 117 16.15 -1.91 -8.30
N LEU A 118 15.33 -0.99 -8.81
CA LEU A 118 15.73 -0.15 -9.94
C LEU A 118 15.76 1.32 -9.51
N GLY A 119 16.78 2.10 -9.87
CA GLY A 119 16.82 3.56 -9.65
C GLY A 119 17.06 4.01 -8.20
N ASN A 120 17.22 5.33 -8.01
CA ASN A 120 17.58 5.92 -6.71
C ASN A 120 16.38 6.19 -5.79
N GLU A 121 15.17 6.38 -6.34
CA GLU A 121 13.94 6.56 -5.54
C GLU A 121 13.47 5.20 -5.03
N MET A 122 13.42 5.04 -3.71
CA MET A 122 13.01 3.81 -3.02
C MET A 122 11.53 3.79 -2.70
N GLY A 123 10.99 4.93 -2.27
CA GLY A 123 9.63 4.99 -1.76
C GLY A 123 9.01 6.37 -1.88
N ILE A 124 7.69 6.38 -2.07
CA ILE A 124 6.86 7.57 -1.98
C ILE A 124 5.66 7.23 -1.10
N VAL A 125 5.37 8.03 -0.09
CA VAL A 125 4.18 7.90 0.75
C VAL A 125 3.47 9.24 0.79
N GLY A 126 2.14 9.22 0.71
CA GLY A 126 1.34 10.44 0.88
C GLY A 126 -0.06 10.30 0.29
N ARG A 127 -0.69 11.45 0.08
CA ARG A 127 -2.00 11.52 -0.58
C ARG A 127 -1.84 11.56 -2.11
N TRP A 128 -2.70 10.82 -2.79
CA TRP A 128 -2.76 10.70 -4.23
C TRP A 128 -4.10 11.25 -4.72
N VAL A 129 -4.08 11.95 -5.86
CA VAL A 129 -5.26 12.42 -6.57
C VAL A 129 -5.01 12.17 -8.04
N ASP A 130 -5.88 11.42 -8.70
CA ASP A 130 -5.77 11.09 -10.12
C ASP A 130 -4.36 10.60 -10.53
N ASP A 131 -3.82 9.62 -9.81
CA ASP A 131 -2.47 9.07 -10.01
C ASP A 131 -1.29 10.01 -9.70
N ARG A 132 -1.54 11.18 -9.13
CA ARG A 132 -0.50 12.17 -8.82
C ARG A 132 -0.40 12.37 -7.32
N LEU A 133 0.83 12.45 -6.81
CA LEU A 133 1.06 12.81 -5.42
C LEU A 133 0.60 14.25 -5.19
N HIS A 134 -0.11 14.48 -4.10
CA HIS A 134 -0.74 15.76 -3.78
C HIS A 134 -0.74 16.00 -2.27
N GLY A 135 -0.59 17.24 -1.83
CA GLY A 135 -0.52 17.60 -0.42
C GLY A 135 0.80 17.18 0.22
N LYS A 136 0.78 16.89 1.53
CA LYS A 136 1.98 16.43 2.25
C LYS A 136 2.36 15.03 1.76
N GLY A 137 3.64 14.82 1.48
CA GLY A 137 4.17 13.53 1.06
C GLY A 137 5.66 13.40 1.29
N THR A 138 6.10 12.16 1.47
CA THR A 138 7.47 11.79 1.79
C THR A 138 8.06 10.98 0.66
N LYS A 139 9.25 11.35 0.20
CA LYS A 139 10.07 10.55 -0.71
C LYS A 139 11.32 10.04 -0.01
N SER A 140 11.63 8.77 -0.20
CA SER A 140 12.85 8.14 0.29
C SER A 140 13.73 7.63 -0.85
N TYR A 141 15.03 7.63 -0.61
CA TYR A 141 16.06 7.30 -1.59
C TYR A 141 16.98 6.17 -1.11
N VAL A 142 17.72 5.54 -2.02
CA VAL A 142 18.63 4.40 -1.72
C VAL A 142 19.76 4.83 -0.80
N ASP A 143 20.23 6.08 -0.93
CA ASP A 143 21.26 6.68 -0.08
C ASP A 143 20.76 7.02 1.34
N GLY A 144 19.51 6.67 1.66
CA GLY A 144 18.84 6.95 2.92
C GLY A 144 18.34 8.38 3.06
N THR A 145 18.50 9.23 2.04
CA THR A 145 17.91 10.57 2.04
C THR A 145 16.39 10.47 2.09
N ILE A 146 15.77 11.36 2.87
CA ILE A 146 14.32 11.48 3.01
C ILE A 146 13.94 12.94 2.80
N VAL A 147 12.98 13.15 1.90
CA VAL A 147 12.43 14.48 1.60
C VAL A 147 10.97 14.48 1.97
N LEU A 148 10.62 15.24 3.01
CA LEU A 148 9.25 15.60 3.32
C LEU A 148 8.91 16.89 2.57
N GLY A 149 7.82 16.88 1.83
CA GLY A 149 7.43 18.03 1.02
C GLY A 149 5.93 18.19 0.84
N VAL A 150 5.55 19.35 0.31
CA VAL A 150 4.23 19.63 -0.23
C VAL A 150 4.29 19.43 -1.74
N TRP A 151 3.38 18.59 -2.23
CA TRP A 151 3.30 18.17 -3.61
C TRP A 151 2.02 18.68 -4.25
N GLU A 152 2.10 19.11 -5.50
CA GLU A 152 0.94 19.49 -6.28
C GLU A 152 1.06 18.88 -7.67
N ASN A 153 0.02 18.16 -8.10
CA ASN A 153 -0.01 17.50 -9.40
C ASN A 153 1.20 16.59 -9.69
N GLY A 154 1.80 16.00 -8.65
CA GLY A 154 2.96 15.12 -8.74
C GLY A 154 4.31 15.84 -8.68
N GLU A 155 4.32 17.16 -8.59
CA GLU A 155 5.52 17.99 -8.53
C GLU A 155 5.76 18.50 -7.12
N LEU A 156 7.03 18.59 -6.72
CA LEU A 156 7.42 19.10 -5.41
C LEU A 156 7.34 20.62 -5.45
N VAL A 157 6.41 21.19 -4.69
CA VAL A 157 6.23 22.65 -4.60
C VAL A 157 7.09 23.23 -3.49
N ARG A 158 7.16 22.54 -2.34
CA ARG A 158 7.90 23.02 -1.17
C ARG A 158 8.52 21.87 -0.40
N ILE A 159 9.81 21.97 -0.10
CA ILE A 159 10.48 21.09 0.86
C ILE A 159 10.10 21.56 2.27
N VAL A 160 9.60 20.64 3.10
CA VAL A 160 9.34 20.85 4.53
C VAL A 160 10.55 20.41 5.33
N GLU A 161 11.07 19.21 5.04
CA GLU A 161 12.27 18.67 5.68
C GLU A 161 13.08 17.85 4.68
N ASN A 162 14.41 17.91 4.79
CA ASN A 162 15.33 17.09 4.01
C ASN A 162 16.38 16.50 4.95
N THR A 163 16.21 15.22 5.31
CA THR A 163 17.17 14.50 6.14
C THR A 163 18.01 13.61 5.25
N SER A 164 19.28 13.95 5.10
CA SER A 164 20.28 13.01 4.57
C SER A 164 21.01 12.35 5.73
N PRO A 165 21.21 11.02 5.74
CA PRO A 165 22.02 10.35 6.76
C PRO A 165 23.47 10.86 6.78
N MET A 166 23.93 11.51 5.69
CA MET A 166 25.22 12.18 5.63
C MET A 166 25.30 13.53 6.37
N CYS A 167 24.21 14.05 6.95
CA CYS A 167 24.20 15.36 7.62
C CYS A 167 24.08 15.32 9.15
N LYS A 168 23.98 14.13 9.79
CA LYS A 168 23.84 14.04 11.26
C LYS A 168 25.12 13.69 12.02
N PHE A 169 26.25 13.46 11.34
CA PHE A 169 27.55 13.32 11.98
C PHE A 169 28.51 14.37 11.42
N ASN A 170 29.18 15.11 12.31
CA ASN A 170 30.15 16.15 12.00
C ASN A 170 31.18 15.72 10.94
N GLY A 171 30.98 16.13 9.69
CA GLY A 171 31.93 15.94 8.59
C GLY A 171 31.51 14.82 7.64
N CYS A 172 31.16 15.22 6.41
CA CYS A 172 30.71 14.36 5.33
C CYS A 172 31.69 13.19 5.06
N ILE A 173 31.29 11.96 5.38
CA ILE A 173 31.99 10.75 4.93
C ILE A 173 31.38 10.35 3.58
N ARG A 174 32.19 10.30 2.53
CA ARG A 174 31.78 9.83 1.20
C ARG A 174 31.46 8.33 1.28
N PRO A 175 30.39 7.83 0.61
CA PRO A 175 30.10 6.40 0.60
C PRO A 175 31.25 5.65 -0.09
N THR A 176 31.95 4.80 0.65
CA THR A 176 32.82 3.79 0.07
C THR A 176 31.95 2.64 -0.43
N ASP A 177 31.84 2.53 -1.75
CA ASP A 177 31.59 1.36 -2.60
C ASP A 177 31.16 0.00 -1.99
N ASP A 178 30.13 -0.05 -1.15
CA ASP A 178 29.39 -1.32 -0.96
C ASP A 178 27.89 -1.11 -0.73
N SER A 179 27.17 -0.88 -1.83
CA SER A 179 25.71 -0.74 -1.91
C SER A 179 24.93 -1.99 -1.47
N ARG A 180 25.60 -3.07 -1.04
CA ARG A 180 24.97 -4.33 -0.65
C ARG A 180 24.46 -4.35 0.79
N GLU A 181 25.11 -3.66 1.72
CA GLU A 181 24.68 -3.63 3.13
C GLU A 181 23.46 -2.72 3.37
N PHE A 182 23.37 -1.60 2.63
CA PHE A 182 22.20 -0.70 2.70
C PHE A 182 20.90 -1.32 2.16
N LEU A 183 21.02 -2.22 1.17
CA LEU A 183 19.86 -2.95 0.62
C LEU A 183 19.23 -3.93 1.64
N GLN A 184 19.99 -4.34 2.66
CA GLN A 184 19.50 -5.21 3.73
C GLN A 184 18.85 -4.45 4.89
N ALA A 185 19.25 -3.20 5.14
CA ALA A 185 18.69 -2.33 6.17
C ALA A 185 17.53 -1.42 5.67
N GLY A 186 17.38 -1.23 4.37
CA GLY A 186 16.35 -0.38 3.76
C GLY A 186 14.91 -0.60 4.25
N PRO A 187 14.44 -1.84 4.50
CA PRO A 187 13.10 -2.07 5.06
C PRO A 187 12.95 -1.57 6.50
N GLU A 188 13.98 -1.68 7.34
CA GLU A 188 13.92 -1.26 8.75
C GLU A 188 13.93 0.26 8.89
N ILE A 189 14.72 0.96 8.05
CA ILE A 189 14.75 2.42 8.02
C ILE A 189 13.38 2.99 7.59
N ILE A 190 12.70 2.36 6.62
CA ILE A 190 11.35 2.75 6.22
C ILE A 190 10.32 2.54 7.35
N LYS A 191 10.48 1.49 8.19
CA LYS A 191 9.59 1.25 9.35
C LYS A 191 9.68 2.37 10.38
N GLU A 192 10.89 2.85 10.67
CA GLU A 192 11.10 3.95 11.63
C GLU A 192 10.50 5.27 11.13
N ILE A 193 10.62 5.54 9.82
CA ILE A 193 10.12 6.76 9.18
C ILE A 193 8.59 6.81 9.16
N VAL A 194 7.92 5.72 8.76
CA VAL A 194 6.45 5.71 8.69
C VAL A 194 5.82 5.77 10.08
N ASN A 195 6.40 5.08 11.07
CA ASN A 195 5.98 5.23 12.47
C ASN A 195 6.13 6.69 12.94
N THR A 196 7.20 7.38 12.56
CA THR A 196 7.42 8.79 12.94
C THR A 196 6.41 9.73 12.30
N VAL A 197 5.97 9.48 11.07
CA VAL A 197 4.96 10.31 10.39
C VAL A 197 3.56 10.10 10.98
N GLU A 198 3.16 8.87 11.33
CA GLU A 198 1.86 8.58 11.97
C GLU A 198 1.75 9.18 13.38
N ILE A 199 2.83 9.21 14.17
CA ILE A 199 2.84 9.81 15.52
C ILE A 199 2.59 11.33 15.47
N ASN A 200 2.98 11.99 14.38
CA ASN A 200 2.81 13.44 14.23
C ASN A 200 1.41 13.85 13.74
N GLU A 201 0.57 12.92 13.26
CA GLU A 201 -0.83 13.21 12.90
C GLU A 201 -1.81 13.01 14.07
N GLU A 202 -1.43 12.29 15.14
CA GLU A 202 -2.25 12.14 16.35
C GLU A 202 -2.09 13.30 17.37
N ASN A 203 -1.22 14.29 17.09
CA ASN A 203 -0.85 15.36 18.03
C ASN A 203 -1.26 16.78 17.61
N ASP A 204 -2.02 16.96 16.51
CA ASP A 204 -2.56 18.27 16.07
C ASP A 204 -4.10 18.32 16.16
#